data_AF-A0A9W8UIN5-F1
#
_entry.id   AF-A0A9W8UIN5-F1
#
_cell.length_a   1.000
_cell.length_b   1.000
_cell.length_c   1.000
_cell.angle_alpha   90.00
_cell.angle_beta   90.00
_cell.angle_gamma   90.00
#
_symmetry.space_group_name_H-M   'P 1'
#
loop_
_entity.id
_entity.type
_entity.pdbx_description
1 polymer ?
#
loop_
_entity_poly.entity_id
_entity_poly.type
_entity_poly.pdbx_seq_one_letter_code
_entity_poly.pdbx_strand_id
1 'polypeptide(L)'
;MTCAHTKACLEATLAQAGPYSERGRWTEIEGKKTYITGPDDAEYGVLYIYDIFSFRSQSLQGADILAFSASKPTLVVMVDWFNGAAVKDEWMTSDAGRNLMRQFAANKS
;
A
#
# COMPACT_ATOMS: atom_id res chain seq x y z
N MET A 1 5.05 -23.38 25.10
CA MET A 1 3.88 -22.49 24.92
C MET A 1 3.48 -22.58 23.45
N THR A 2 2.63 -23.53 23.09
CA THR A 2 2.17 -23.72 21.70
C THR A 2 0.92 -22.89 21.52
N CYS A 3 1.03 -21.78 20.81
CA CYS A 3 -0.14 -20.98 20.48
C CYS A 3 -1.01 -21.79 19.51
N ALA A 4 -2.25 -22.06 19.91
CA ALA A 4 -3.24 -22.73 19.09
C ALA A 4 -3.70 -21.76 18.00
N HIS A 5 -2.91 -21.63 16.95
CA HIS A 5 -3.18 -20.76 15.82
C HIS A 5 -4.19 -21.43 14.87
N THR A 6 -5.18 -20.66 14.41
CA THR A 6 -6.13 -21.10 13.37
C THR A 6 -5.39 -21.35 12.05
N LYS A 7 -5.96 -22.15 11.15
CA LYS A 7 -5.38 -22.44 9.82
C LYS A 7 -4.93 -21.17 9.08
N ALA A 8 -5.71 -20.08 9.21
CA ALA A 8 -5.39 -18.79 8.62
C ALA A 8 -4.06 -18.18 9.12
N CYS A 9 -3.72 -18.33 10.40
CA CYS A 9 -2.45 -17.83 10.95
C CYS A 9 -1.24 -18.64 10.48
N LEU A 10 -1.44 -19.90 10.05
CA LEU A 10 -0.38 -20.77 9.54
C LEU A 10 -0.15 -20.59 8.04
N GLU A 11 -1.19 -20.21 7.29
CA GLU A 11 -1.16 -20.10 5.81
C GLU A 11 -1.04 -18.66 5.30
N ALA A 12 -1.25 -17.65 6.16
CA ALA A 12 -1.13 -16.25 5.76
C ALA A 12 0.30 -15.92 5.33
N THR A 13 0.43 -15.29 4.16
CA THR A 13 1.70 -14.65 3.77
C THR A 13 1.99 -13.52 4.74
N LEU A 14 2.98 -13.73 5.61
CA LEU A 14 3.37 -12.72 6.58
C LEU A 14 4.08 -11.57 5.87
N ALA A 15 3.65 -10.35 6.17
CA ALA A 15 4.41 -9.16 5.80
C ALA A 15 5.81 -9.23 6.43
N GLN A 16 6.85 -9.09 5.60
CA GLN A 16 8.23 -9.00 6.06
C GLN A 16 8.42 -7.69 6.84
N ALA A 17 8.87 -7.78 8.08
CA ALA A 17 9.37 -6.62 8.81
C ALA A 17 10.74 -6.19 8.25
N GLY A 18 10.91 -4.88 8.01
CA GLY A 18 12.18 -4.30 7.58
C GLY A 18 12.18 -3.81 6.12
N PRO A 19 13.36 -3.76 5.46
CA PRO A 19 13.47 -3.29 4.09
C PRO A 19 12.72 -4.25 3.14
N TYR A 20 11.87 -3.68 2.29
CA TYR A 20 11.07 -4.43 1.33
C TYR A 20 11.43 -4.02 -0.09
N SER A 21 11.61 -5.00 -0.97
CA SER A 21 11.75 -4.78 -2.41
C SER A 21 10.40 -5.10 -3.07
N GLU A 22 9.85 -4.09 -3.73
CA GLU A 22 8.66 -4.20 -4.56
C GLU A 22 8.84 -5.23 -5.69
N ARG A 23 7.78 -5.99 -5.98
CA ARG A 23 7.75 -7.03 -7.04
C ARG A 23 7.09 -6.55 -8.33
N GLY A 24 6.25 -5.53 -8.22
CA GLY A 24 5.50 -4.93 -9.31
C GLY A 24 6.33 -3.94 -10.10
N ARG A 25 5.64 -3.10 -10.86
CA ARG A 25 6.23 -2.06 -11.69
C ARG A 25 5.56 -0.72 -11.45
N TRP A 26 6.34 0.34 -11.62
CA TRP A 26 5.81 1.70 -11.70
C TRP A 26 5.48 2.07 -13.14
N THR A 27 4.33 2.69 -13.33
CA THR A 27 3.91 3.31 -14.58
C THR A 27 3.26 4.66 -14.30
N GLU A 28 2.87 5.35 -15.35
CA GLU A 28 2.05 6.56 -15.27
C GLU A 28 0.71 6.31 -15.97
N ILE A 29 -0.39 6.65 -15.30
CA ILE A 29 -1.74 6.60 -15.85
C ILE A 29 -2.36 7.99 -15.64
N GLU A 30 -2.72 8.67 -16.72
CA GLU A 30 -3.32 10.02 -16.67
C GLU A 30 -2.52 11.01 -15.80
N GLY A 31 -1.19 11.01 -15.94
CA GLY A 31 -0.31 11.90 -15.17
C GLY A 31 -0.12 11.51 -13.70
N LYS A 32 -0.62 10.34 -13.28
CA LYS A 32 -0.49 9.83 -11.91
C LYS A 32 0.46 8.64 -11.87
N LYS A 33 1.48 8.75 -11.01
CA LYS A 33 2.36 7.63 -10.69
C LYS A 33 1.52 6.48 -10.15
N THR A 34 1.65 5.30 -10.74
CA THR A 34 0.81 4.15 -10.44
C THR A 34 1.68 2.91 -10.29
N TYR A 35 1.49 2.17 -9.21
CA TYR A 35 2.12 0.87 -8.99
C TYR A 35 1.18 -0.23 -9.48
N ILE A 36 1.69 -1.14 -10.29
CA ILE A 36 0.95 -2.29 -10.81
C ILE A 36 1.68 -3.57 -10.42
N THR A 37 0.95 -4.52 -9.84
CA THR A 37 1.51 -5.81 -9.43
C THR A 37 0.52 -6.95 -9.67
N GLY A 38 1.04 -8.16 -9.89
CA GLY A 38 0.28 -9.32 -10.37
C GLY A 38 0.35 -9.53 -11.89
N PRO A 39 -0.28 -10.61 -12.41
CA PRO A 39 -0.29 -10.91 -13.84
C PRO A 39 -1.15 -9.92 -14.63
N ASP A 40 -0.66 -9.48 -15.80
CA ASP A 40 -1.39 -8.56 -16.68
C ASP A 40 -2.65 -9.20 -17.32
N ASP A 41 -2.73 -10.54 -17.33
CA ASP A 41 -3.84 -11.35 -17.84
C ASP A 41 -4.76 -11.89 -16.74
N ALA A 42 -4.63 -11.38 -15.50
CA ALA A 42 -5.47 -11.80 -14.39
C ALA A 42 -6.96 -11.55 -14.68
N GLU A 43 -7.80 -12.55 -14.37
CA GLU A 43 -9.27 -12.46 -14.49
C GLU A 43 -9.87 -11.45 -13.48
N TYR A 44 -9.20 -11.27 -12.34
CA TYR A 44 -9.64 -10.40 -11.24
C TYR A 44 -8.70 -9.22 -11.09
N GLY A 45 -9.28 -8.05 -10.77
CA GLY A 45 -8.55 -6.82 -10.50
C GLY A 45 -8.94 -6.20 -9.16
N VAL A 46 -7.96 -5.57 -8.50
CA VAL A 46 -8.16 -4.78 -7.27
C VAL A 46 -7.61 -3.38 -7.51
N LEU A 47 -8.48 -2.38 -7.34
CA LEU A 47 -8.05 -0.99 -7.21
C LEU A 47 -7.70 -0.72 -5.75
N TYR A 48 -6.41 -0.55 -5.47
CA TYR A 48 -5.91 -0.26 -4.13
C TYR A 48 -6.06 1.24 -3.85
N ILE A 49 -7.07 1.59 -3.07
CA ILE A 49 -7.29 2.94 -2.54
C ILE A 49 -6.74 2.99 -1.12
N TYR A 50 -6.02 4.06 -0.80
CA TYR A 50 -5.33 4.22 0.46
C TYR A 50 -5.45 5.67 0.96
N ASP A 51 -5.24 5.86 2.26
CA ASP A 51 -5.32 7.18 2.89
C ASP A 51 -3.98 7.94 2.83
N ILE A 52 -3.99 9.20 3.29
CA ILE A 52 -2.83 10.08 3.28
C ILE A 52 -1.61 9.58 4.08
N PHE A 53 -1.77 8.59 4.95
CA PHE A 53 -0.70 8.02 5.79
C PHE A 53 -0.12 6.73 5.19
N SER A 54 -0.81 6.16 4.22
CA SER A 54 -0.61 4.78 3.80
C SER A 54 0.38 4.61 2.64
N PHE A 55 0.89 5.66 1.98
CA PHE A 55 1.82 5.45 0.84
C PHE A 55 3.25 5.13 1.28
N ARG A 56 3.49 3.85 1.62
CA ARG A 56 4.74 3.36 2.22
C ARG A 56 5.14 1.98 1.68
N SER A 57 6.36 1.55 1.98
CA SER A 57 6.86 0.23 1.56
C SER A 57 5.98 -0.93 2.06
N GLN A 58 5.36 -0.80 3.24
CA GLN A 58 4.44 -1.81 3.76
C GLN A 58 3.17 -1.93 2.91
N SER A 59 2.72 -0.84 2.30
CA SER A 59 1.52 -0.84 1.46
C SER A 59 1.79 -1.44 0.09
N LEU A 60 2.99 -1.20 -0.46
CA LEU A 60 3.47 -1.88 -1.66
C LEU A 60 3.60 -3.40 -1.41
N GLN A 61 4.11 -3.79 -0.24
CA GLN A 61 4.12 -5.19 0.16
C GLN A 61 2.71 -5.77 0.31
N GLY A 62 1.79 -5.01 0.90
CA GLY A 62 0.39 -5.40 0.99
C GLY A 62 -0.25 -5.61 -0.39
N ALA A 63 0.04 -4.72 -1.34
CA ALA A 63 -0.40 -4.85 -2.73
C ALA A 63 0.16 -6.12 -3.39
N ASP A 64 1.44 -6.42 -3.17
CA ASP A 64 2.06 -7.65 -3.69
C ASP A 64 1.47 -8.90 -3.03
N ILE A 65 1.19 -8.89 -1.72
CA ILE A 65 0.51 -10.00 -1.04
C ILE A 65 -0.90 -10.19 -1.63
N LEU A 66 -1.65 -9.13 -1.86
CA LEU A 66 -2.97 -9.21 -2.48
C LEU A 66 -2.91 -9.80 -3.90
N ALA A 67 -1.90 -9.45 -4.69
CA ALA A 67 -1.75 -9.93 -6.05
C ALA A 67 -1.38 -11.43 -6.14
N PHE A 68 -0.55 -11.90 -5.21
CA PHE A 68 0.11 -13.21 -5.32
C PHE A 68 -0.33 -14.25 -4.28
N SER A 69 -0.94 -13.83 -3.18
CA SER A 69 -1.39 -14.73 -2.10
C SER A 69 -2.90 -14.99 -2.13
N ALA A 70 -3.64 -14.30 -3.02
CA ALA A 70 -5.03 -14.64 -3.29
C ALA A 70 -5.13 -16.03 -3.93
N SER A 71 -6.24 -16.74 -3.65
CA SER A 71 -6.50 -18.07 -4.23
C SER A 71 -6.60 -18.04 -5.76
N LYS A 72 -6.83 -16.86 -6.34
CA LYS A 72 -6.79 -16.59 -7.77
C LYS A 72 -5.80 -15.45 -8.03
N PRO A 73 -4.92 -15.56 -9.05
CA PRO A 73 -4.06 -14.46 -9.43
C PRO A 73 -4.89 -13.20 -9.71
N THR A 74 -4.43 -12.06 -9.18
CA THR A 74 -5.18 -10.81 -9.20
C THR A 74 -4.24 -9.67 -9.62
N LEU A 75 -4.70 -8.81 -10.54
CA LEU A 75 -4.00 -7.59 -10.89
C LEU A 75 -4.34 -6.50 -9.87
N VAL A 76 -3.34 -6.01 -9.14
CA VAL A 76 -3.52 -4.92 -8.18
C VAL A 76 -2.96 -3.63 -8.76
N VAL A 77 -3.79 -2.60 -8.79
CA VAL A 77 -3.44 -1.26 -9.30
C VAL A 77 -3.55 -0.26 -8.16
N MET A 78 -2.43 0.38 -7.82
CA MET A 78 -2.33 1.35 -6.74
C MET A 78 -1.92 2.71 -7.32
N VAL A 79 -2.91 3.59 -7.50
CA VAL A 79 -2.73 4.91 -8.10
C VAL A 79 -2.32 5.92 -7.04
N ASP A 80 -1.33 6.76 -7.33
CA ASP A 80 -0.96 7.86 -6.45
C ASP A 80 -1.91 9.05 -6.56
N TRP A 81 -2.97 9.00 -5.78
CA TRP A 81 -3.99 10.05 -5.70
C TRP A 81 -3.45 11.36 -5.14
N PHE A 82 -2.35 11.31 -4.37
CA PHE A 82 -1.79 12.46 -3.67
C PHE A 82 -0.56 13.05 -4.37
N ASN A 83 -0.12 12.50 -5.51
CA ASN A 83 1.04 12.94 -6.28
C ASN A 83 2.31 13.11 -5.41
N GLY A 84 2.61 12.10 -4.58
CA GLY A 84 3.77 12.10 -3.68
C GLY A 84 3.61 13.00 -2.46
N ALA A 85 2.49 13.70 -2.30
CA ALA A 85 2.21 14.54 -1.15
C ALA A 85 1.64 13.75 0.05
N ALA A 86 2.02 12.49 0.21
CA ALA A 86 1.66 11.72 1.40
C ALA A 86 2.28 12.36 2.66
N VAL A 87 1.61 12.19 3.79
CA VAL A 87 2.06 12.77 5.07
C VAL A 87 3.40 12.16 5.47
N LYS A 88 4.36 13.01 5.82
CA LYS A 88 5.68 12.59 6.32
C LYS A 88 5.56 12.07 7.75
N ASP A 89 6.36 11.06 8.11
CA ASP A 89 6.41 10.51 9.47
C ASP A 89 6.63 11.57 10.55
N GLU A 90 7.52 12.50 10.25
CA GLU A 90 7.90 13.61 11.13
C GLU A 90 6.69 14.48 11.54
N TRP A 91 5.65 14.49 10.71
CA TRP A 91 4.44 15.26 10.98
C TRP A 91 3.54 14.57 12.01
N MET A 92 3.64 13.26 12.15
CA MET A 92 2.80 12.49 13.07
C MET A 92 3.29 12.54 14.53
N THR A 93 4.58 12.79 14.75
CA THR A 93 5.20 12.67 16.08
C THR A 93 5.40 14.00 16.81
N SER A 94 5.25 15.14 16.13
CA SER A 94 5.48 16.47 16.72
C SER A 94 4.24 17.35 16.72
N ASP A 95 4.10 18.21 17.73
CA ASP A 95 3.02 19.19 17.82
C ASP A 95 3.00 20.16 16.62
N ALA A 96 4.18 20.58 16.16
CA ALA A 96 4.36 21.35 14.94
C ALA A 96 3.91 20.56 13.69
N GLY A 97 4.24 19.28 13.64
CA GLY A 97 3.82 18.34 12.61
C GLY A 97 2.31 18.20 12.47
N ARG A 98 1.58 18.14 13.60
CA ARG A 98 0.11 18.06 13.59
C ARG A 98 -0.55 19.29 12.96
N ASN A 99 0.05 20.47 13.08
CA ASN A 99 -0.44 21.67 12.39
C ASN A 99 -0.21 21.60 10.87
N LEU A 100 0.93 21.05 10.43
CA LEU A 100 1.20 20.82 9.00
C LEU A 100 0.23 19.79 8.40
N MET A 101 -0.09 18.71 9.15
CA MET A 101 -1.12 17.75 8.72
C MET A 101 -2.49 18.40 8.55
N ARG A 102 -2.90 19.27 9.48
CA ARG A 102 -4.17 20.02 9.37
C ARG A 102 -4.20 20.94 8.16
N GLN A 103 -3.11 21.65 7.88
CA GLN A 103 -3.00 22.50 6.68
C GLN A 103 -3.02 21.69 5.39
N PHE A 104 -2.34 20.54 5.38
CA PHE A 104 -2.37 19.62 4.25
C PHE A 104 -3.80 19.13 3.94
N ALA A 105 -4.53 18.70 4.97
CA ALA A 105 -5.92 18.28 4.83
C ALA A 105 -6.84 19.42 4.34
N ALA A 106 -6.63 20.64 4.81
CA ALA A 106 -7.44 21.80 4.43
C ALA A 106 -7.17 22.32 3.00
N ASN A 107 -5.96 22.13 2.46
CA ASN A 107 -5.57 22.65 1.14
C ASN A 107 -5.80 21.64 -0.01
N LYS A 108 -6.25 20.42 0.30
CA LYS A 108 -6.45 19.34 -0.67
C LYS A 108 -7.91 18.88 -0.79
N SER A 109 -8.84 19.55 -0.11
CA SER A 109 -10.30 19.36 -0.25
C SER A 109 -10.89 20.17 -1.39
#